data_AF-A0A4R6JUN8-F1
#
_entry.id   AF-A0A4R6JUN8-F1
#
_cell.length_a   1.000
_cell.length_b   1.000
_cell.length_c   1.000
_cell.angle_alpha   90.00
_cell.angle_beta   90.00
_cell.angle_gamma   90.00
#
_symmetry.space_group_name_H-M   'P 1'
#
loop_
_entity.id
_entity.type
_entity.pdbx_description
1 polymer ?
#
loop_
_entity_poly.entity_id
_entity_poly.type
_entity_poly.pdbx_seq_one_letter_code
_entity_poly.pdbx_strand_id
1 'polypeptide(L)'
;MGATVSFWYDPADPTPTVGGRTLTGSMGVKDNRALEDRADVVTFTTDPLPTAVDVIGTPVLELAVEVEPEHADVFVRLCDVDKRGRSRNFADAMVRLDPSTPAGQVRRLTLTLDPCFHRLAAGHRLRLQVSGGSFPRFARNLGTPGGPSDAHDMRPQRHTVHCAESRLVLPVATN
;
A
#
# COMPACT_ATOMS: atom_id res chain seq x y z
N MET A 1 -6.26 -10.79 -21.62
CA MET A 1 -6.95 -10.28 -20.42
C MET A 1 -5.88 -9.90 -19.41
N GLY A 2 -5.90 -8.65 -18.92
CA GLY A 2 -4.94 -8.21 -17.90
C GLY A 2 -5.23 -8.88 -16.56
N ALA A 3 -4.20 -9.25 -15.81
CA ALA A 3 -4.37 -9.81 -14.48
C ALA A 3 -4.89 -8.74 -13.51
N THR A 4 -5.90 -9.10 -12.72
CA THR A 4 -6.43 -8.29 -11.61
C THR A 4 -6.25 -9.02 -10.28
N VAL A 5 -6.14 -8.25 -9.19
CA VAL A 5 -6.13 -8.78 -7.82
C VAL A 5 -7.11 -7.98 -6.99
N SER A 6 -8.02 -8.65 -6.28
CA SER A 6 -9.02 -7.99 -5.43
C SER A 6 -8.82 -8.32 -3.96
N PHE A 7 -9.18 -7.38 -3.09
CA PHE A 7 -9.27 -7.58 -1.65
C PHE A 7 -10.43 -6.75 -1.07
N TRP A 8 -10.81 -7.06 0.17
CA TRP A 8 -11.81 -6.31 0.91
C TRP A 8 -11.16 -5.61 2.09
N TYR A 9 -11.45 -4.33 2.25
CA TYR A 9 -11.14 -3.54 3.44
C TYR A 9 -12.41 -3.36 4.27
N ASP A 10 -12.37 -3.77 5.53
CA ASP A 10 -13.46 -3.57 6.47
C ASP A 10 -13.11 -2.45 7.46
N PRO A 11 -13.79 -1.29 7.46
CA PRO A 11 -13.52 -0.24 8.44
C PRO A 11 -13.82 -0.66 9.89
N ALA A 12 -14.62 -1.71 10.12
CA ALA A 12 -14.83 -2.28 11.46
C ALA A 12 -13.62 -3.08 11.96
N ASP A 13 -12.82 -3.66 11.05
CA ASP A 13 -11.51 -4.29 11.32
C ASP A 13 -10.42 -3.65 10.45
N PRO A 14 -10.06 -2.38 10.72
CA PRO A 14 -9.19 -1.64 9.82
C PRO A 14 -7.78 -2.21 9.83
N THR A 15 -7.15 -2.28 8.64
CA THR A 15 -5.75 -2.66 8.48
C THR A 15 -4.84 -1.88 9.46
N PRO A 16 -4.07 -2.56 10.34
CA PRO A 16 -3.31 -1.88 11.38
C PRO A 16 -2.02 -1.24 10.86
N THR A 17 -1.61 -0.13 11.46
CA THR A 17 -0.30 0.49 11.22
C THR A 17 0.81 -0.36 11.85
N VAL A 18 1.79 -0.76 11.04
CA VAL A 18 3.00 -1.46 11.51
C VAL A 18 4.24 -0.64 11.16
N GLY A 19 4.75 0.19 12.07
CA GLY A 19 5.92 1.03 11.75
C GLY A 19 5.63 2.14 10.75
N GLY A 20 6.68 2.58 10.05
CA GLY A 20 6.66 3.74 9.17
C GLY A 20 6.79 5.05 9.96
N ARG A 21 6.38 6.15 9.33
CA ARG A 21 6.49 7.51 9.88
C ARG A 21 5.32 7.87 10.80
N THR A 22 5.08 7.05 11.83
CA THR A 22 4.13 7.38 12.91
C THR A 22 4.82 8.14 14.04
N LEU A 23 4.05 8.84 14.88
CA LEU A 23 4.55 9.62 16.04
C LEU A 23 4.31 8.87 17.37
N THR A 24 4.31 7.54 17.32
CA THR A 24 4.07 6.65 18.47
C THR A 24 5.26 5.73 18.70
N GLY A 25 5.27 4.99 19.81
CA GLY A 25 6.35 4.03 20.12
C GLY A 25 6.53 2.90 19.10
N SER A 26 5.56 2.68 18.20
CA SER A 26 5.65 1.69 17.14
C SER A 26 6.35 2.19 15.87
N MET A 27 6.86 3.43 15.85
CA MET A 27 7.51 4.04 14.68
C MET A 27 8.73 3.28 14.14
N GLY A 28 9.11 3.61 12.91
CA GLY A 28 10.34 3.15 12.26
C GLY A 28 10.18 1.85 11.46
N VAL A 29 11.29 1.16 11.24
CA VAL A 29 11.34 -0.09 10.47
C VAL A 29 10.86 -1.25 11.34
N LYS A 30 9.88 -2.01 10.85
CA LYS A 30 9.29 -3.17 11.53
C LYS A 30 9.23 -4.36 10.58
N ASP A 31 9.09 -5.55 11.16
CA ASP A 31 8.76 -6.75 10.38
C ASP A 31 7.28 -6.73 10.03
N ASN A 32 6.96 -6.82 8.74
CA ASN A 32 5.60 -6.68 8.22
C ASN A 32 4.94 -8.04 7.91
N ARG A 33 5.61 -9.18 8.14
CA ARG A 33 5.05 -10.50 7.79
C ARG A 33 3.65 -10.74 8.36
N ALA A 34 3.42 -10.43 9.64
CA ALA A 34 2.10 -10.59 10.26
C ALA A 34 1.02 -9.69 9.64
N LEU A 35 1.41 -8.54 9.08
CA LEU A 35 0.49 -7.66 8.35
C LEU A 35 0.18 -8.25 6.97
N GLU A 36 1.18 -8.81 6.31
CA GLU A 36 1.09 -9.41 4.96
C GLU A 36 0.28 -10.71 4.94
N ASP A 37 0.09 -11.36 6.09
CA ASP A 37 -0.77 -12.54 6.24
C ASP A 37 -2.28 -12.17 6.31
N ARG A 38 -2.63 -10.89 6.41
CA ARG A 38 -4.04 -10.46 6.42
C ARG A 38 -4.65 -10.48 5.01
N ALA A 39 -5.92 -10.86 4.94
CA ALA A 39 -6.66 -10.94 3.67
C ALA A 39 -6.96 -9.57 3.02
N ASP A 40 -6.88 -8.48 3.79
CA ASP A 40 -7.07 -7.09 3.33
C ASP A 40 -5.76 -6.42 2.87
N VAL A 41 -4.66 -7.18 2.81
CA VAL A 41 -3.34 -6.73 2.36
C VAL A 41 -2.89 -7.61 1.20
N VAL A 42 -2.82 -7.03 0.00
CA VAL A 42 -2.27 -7.73 -1.18
C VAL A 42 -0.82 -7.36 -1.39
N THR A 43 0.00 -8.35 -1.78
CA THR A 43 1.43 -8.14 -1.97
C THR A 43 1.87 -8.51 -3.38
N PHE A 44 2.75 -7.68 -3.95
CA PHE A 44 3.44 -7.92 -5.21
C PHE A 44 4.92 -8.00 -4.91
N THR A 45 5.55 -9.13 -5.18
CA THR A 45 6.94 -9.39 -4.80
C THR A 45 7.76 -9.75 -6.02
N THR A 46 8.93 -9.12 -6.19
CA THR A 46 9.85 -9.47 -7.26
C THR A 46 10.49 -10.84 -7.03
N ASP A 47 11.14 -11.37 -8.07
CA ASP A 47 12.19 -12.36 -7.89
C ASP A 47 13.35 -11.81 -7.04
N PRO A 48 14.21 -12.68 -6.48
CA PRO A 48 15.41 -12.22 -5.78
C PRO A 48 16.24 -11.38 -6.74
N LEU A 49 16.65 -10.19 -6.29
CA LEU A 49 17.42 -9.28 -7.11
C LEU A 49 18.80 -9.89 -7.41
N PRO A 50 19.25 -9.93 -8.68
CA PRO A 50 20.54 -10.51 -9.03
C PRO A 50 21.71 -9.68 -8.50
N THR A 51 21.53 -8.38 -8.34
CA THR A 51 22.49 -7.41 -7.81
C THR A 51 21.81 -6.47 -6.81
N ALA A 52 22.60 -5.75 -6.01
CA ALA A 52 22.05 -4.74 -5.11
C ALA A 52 21.48 -3.54 -5.90
N VAL A 53 20.39 -2.96 -5.40
CA VAL A 53 19.73 -1.78 -5.97
C VAL A 53 19.63 -0.70 -4.90
N ASP A 54 20.19 0.47 -5.18
CA ASP A 54 20.08 1.65 -4.32
C ASP A 54 18.90 2.50 -4.76
N VAL A 55 17.88 2.61 -3.90
CA VAL A 55 16.74 3.49 -4.09
C VAL A 55 17.04 4.78 -3.35
N ILE A 56 17.26 5.86 -4.10
CA ILE A 56 17.66 7.16 -3.58
C ILE A 56 16.71 8.24 -4.13
N GLY A 57 15.83 8.75 -3.28
CA GLY A 57 14.85 9.76 -3.64
C GLY A 57 13.44 9.28 -3.38
N THR A 58 12.52 9.67 -4.26
CA THR A 58 11.08 9.47 -4.08
C THR A 58 10.52 8.42 -5.05
N PRO A 59 10.14 7.23 -4.57
CA PRO A 59 9.40 6.25 -5.38
C PRO A 59 8.02 6.77 -5.80
N VAL A 60 7.57 6.38 -6.99
CA VAL A 60 6.25 6.74 -7.51
C VAL A 60 5.52 5.47 -7.96
N LEU A 61 4.30 5.27 -7.48
CA LEU A 61 3.42 4.21 -7.94
C LEU A 61 2.34 4.80 -8.85
N GLU A 62 2.31 4.35 -10.10
CA GLU A 62 1.17 4.54 -10.99
C GLU A 62 0.25 3.33 -10.82
N LEU A 63 -0.96 3.55 -10.30
CA LEU A 63 -1.89 2.51 -9.90
C LEU A 63 -3.21 2.67 -10.65
N ALA A 64 -3.63 1.61 -11.34
CA ALA A 64 -4.99 1.46 -11.85
C ALA A 64 -5.79 0.62 -10.85
N VAL A 65 -6.79 1.23 -10.20
CA VAL A 65 -7.59 0.60 -9.15
C VAL A 65 -9.06 0.93 -9.30
N GLU A 66 -9.90 -0.08 -9.17
CA GLU A 66 -11.35 0.02 -9.05
C GLU A 66 -11.74 -0.15 -7.57
N VAL A 67 -12.71 0.63 -7.10
CA VAL A 67 -13.24 0.53 -5.74
C VAL A 67 -14.77 0.56 -5.72
N GLU A 68 -15.35 -0.16 -4.76
CA GLU A 68 -16.80 -0.16 -4.48
C GLU A 68 -17.01 -0.30 -2.96
N PRO A 69 -17.71 0.62 -2.28
CA PRO A 69 -18.36 1.85 -2.79
C PRO A 69 -17.36 2.98 -3.12
N GLU A 70 -17.85 4.13 -3.60
CA GLU A 70 -17.00 5.22 -4.12
C GLU A 70 -16.06 5.87 -3.08
N HIS A 71 -16.42 5.79 -1.79
CA HIS A 71 -15.65 6.29 -0.65
C HIS A 71 -14.65 5.24 -0.19
N ALA A 72 -13.37 5.46 -0.48
CA ALA A 72 -12.31 4.57 -0.03
C ALA A 72 -10.97 5.32 0.07
N ASP A 73 -10.04 4.70 0.79
CA ASP A 73 -8.63 5.10 0.79
C ASP A 73 -7.78 3.99 0.12
N VAL A 74 -6.58 4.34 -0.31
CA VAL A 74 -5.56 3.40 -0.79
C VAL A 74 -4.25 3.69 -0.08
N PHE A 75 -3.79 2.70 0.70
CA PHE A 75 -2.49 2.69 1.35
C PHE A 75 -1.54 1.77 0.58
N VAL A 76 -0.32 2.25 0.35
CA VAL A 76 0.74 1.46 -0.29
C VAL A 76 2.04 1.55 0.49
N ARG A 77 2.81 0.48 0.46
CA ARG A 77 4.09 0.38 1.18
C ARG A 77 5.09 -0.47 0.44
N LEU A 78 6.34 -0.02 0.45
CA LEU A 78 7.48 -0.79 0.00
C LEU A 78 8.19 -1.45 1.18
N CYS A 79 8.48 -2.73 1.02
CA CYS A 79 9.25 -3.53 1.94
C CYS A 79 10.44 -4.21 1.23
N ASP A 80 11.53 -4.34 1.97
CA ASP A 80 12.69 -5.14 1.62
C ASP A 80 12.58 -6.51 2.29
N VAL A 81 12.47 -7.56 1.47
CA VAL A 81 12.35 -8.95 1.94
C VAL A 81 13.72 -9.62 1.86
N ASP A 82 14.27 -9.97 3.02
CA ASP A 82 15.58 -10.60 3.09
C ASP A 82 15.56 -12.08 2.66
N LYS A 83 16.74 -12.69 2.56
CA LYS A 83 16.91 -14.10 2.15
C LYS A 83 16.23 -15.11 3.09
N ARG A 84 15.86 -14.69 4.30
CA ARG A 84 15.14 -15.49 5.30
C ARG A 84 13.63 -15.17 5.32
N GLY A 85 13.17 -14.31 4.40
CA GLY A 85 11.77 -13.91 4.26
C GLY A 85 11.34 -12.78 5.20
N ARG A 86 12.22 -12.17 6.00
CA ARG A 86 11.81 -11.03 6.85
C ARG A 86 11.52 -9.82 5.97
N SER A 87 10.32 -9.25 6.11
CA SER A 87 9.83 -8.13 5.29
C SER A 87 9.90 -6.82 6.07
N ARG A 88 10.74 -5.87 5.65
CA ARG A 88 10.99 -4.62 6.38
C ARG A 88 10.55 -3.41 5.59
N ASN A 89 9.64 -2.62 6.13
CA ASN A 89 9.14 -1.41 5.48
C ASN A 89 10.21 -0.32 5.37
N PHE A 90 10.22 0.41 4.25
CA PHE A 90 11.14 1.55 4.06
C PHE A 90 10.51 2.80 3.42
N ALA A 91 9.38 2.68 2.72
CA ALA A 91 8.64 3.83 2.18
C ALA A 91 7.15 3.50 2.10
N ASP A 92 6.27 4.48 2.32
CA ASP A 92 4.82 4.30 2.16
C ASP A 92 4.12 5.58 1.70
N ALA A 93 2.86 5.45 1.29
CA ALA A 93 1.95 6.54 0.94
C ALA A 93 0.51 6.16 1.26
N MET A 94 -0.33 7.18 1.44
CA MET A 94 -1.77 7.04 1.57
C MET A 94 -2.45 8.09 0.70
N VAL A 95 -3.53 7.71 0.02
CA VAL A 95 -4.40 8.64 -0.70
C VAL A 95 -5.86 8.35 -0.38
N ARG A 96 -6.62 9.40 -0.08
CA ARG A 96 -8.08 9.34 -0.04
C ARG A 96 -8.60 9.54 -1.46
N LEU A 97 -9.46 8.64 -1.91
CA LEU A 97 -9.96 8.70 -3.28
C LEU A 97 -11.07 9.73 -3.41
N ASP A 98 -11.17 10.33 -4.60
CA ASP A 98 -12.29 11.22 -4.93
C ASP A 98 -13.58 10.39 -5.09
N PRO A 99 -14.61 10.61 -4.23
CA PRO A 99 -15.86 9.87 -4.32
C PRO A 99 -16.73 10.29 -5.51
N SER A 100 -16.38 11.36 -6.24
CA SER A 100 -17.11 11.74 -7.46
C SER A 100 -16.94 10.74 -8.61
N THR A 101 -15.89 9.90 -8.55
CA THR A 101 -15.71 8.81 -9.50
C THR A 101 -16.64 7.66 -9.14
N PRO A 102 -17.56 7.25 -10.04
CA PRO A 102 -18.48 6.14 -9.79
C PRO A 102 -17.80 4.88 -9.26
N ALA A 103 -18.50 4.17 -8.36
CA ALA A 103 -18.11 2.84 -7.93
C ALA A 103 -17.96 1.90 -9.14
N GLY A 104 -16.98 0.99 -9.09
CA GLY A 104 -16.72 0.07 -10.20
C GLY A 104 -15.99 0.68 -11.40
N GLN A 105 -15.68 1.99 -11.40
CA GLN A 105 -14.87 2.60 -12.45
C GLN A 105 -13.38 2.59 -12.09
N VAL A 106 -12.54 2.20 -13.05
CA VAL A 106 -11.07 2.20 -12.89
C VAL A 106 -10.56 3.63 -12.72
N ARG A 107 -9.92 3.87 -11.57
CA ARG A 107 -9.23 5.11 -11.21
C ARG A 107 -7.74 4.96 -11.47
N ARG A 108 -7.14 5.92 -12.16
CA ARG A 108 -5.68 5.98 -12.38
C ARG A 108 -5.07 6.98 -11.41
N LEU A 109 -4.27 6.47 -10.49
CA LEU A 109 -3.67 7.21 -9.38
C LEU A 109 -2.16 7.29 -9.58
N THR A 110 -1.59 8.44 -9.23
CA THR A 110 -0.14 8.61 -9.08
C THR A 110 0.15 8.85 -7.61
N LEU A 111 0.71 7.85 -6.93
CA LEU A 111 1.08 7.94 -5.52
C LEU A 111 2.58 8.20 -5.41
N THR A 112 2.94 9.37 -4.90
CA THR A 112 4.30 9.73 -4.54
C THR A 112 4.58 9.25 -3.12
N LEU A 113 5.50 8.29 -2.95
CA LEU A 113 5.83 7.71 -1.64
C LEU A 113 6.78 8.59 -0.84
N ASP A 114 6.92 8.31 0.45
CA ASP A 114 7.92 8.97 1.29
C ASP A 114 9.34 8.85 0.66
N PRO A 115 10.14 9.92 0.65
CA PRO A 115 11.51 9.87 0.15
C PRO A 115 12.37 8.96 1.04
N CYS A 116 13.27 8.22 0.42
CA CYS A 116 14.13 7.27 1.11
C CYS A 116 15.55 7.22 0.52
N PHE A 117 16.48 6.76 1.35
CA PHE A 117 17.72 6.14 0.91
C PHE A 117 17.68 4.71 1.45
N HIS A 118 17.51 3.73 0.57
CA HIS A 118 17.43 2.32 0.95
C HIS A 118 18.17 1.45 -0.06
N ARG A 119 19.05 0.57 0.44
CA ARG A 119 19.74 -0.43 -0.38
C ARG A 119 19.02 -1.76 -0.27
N LEU A 120 18.43 -2.22 -1.37
CA LEU A 120 17.98 -3.60 -1.53
C LEU A 120 19.20 -4.45 -1.86
N ALA A 121 19.58 -5.39 -0.99
CA ALA A 121 20.77 -6.21 -1.22
C ALA A 121 20.55 -7.29 -2.28
N ALA A 122 21.65 -7.78 -2.89
CA ALA A 122 21.58 -8.92 -3.81
C ALA A 122 20.96 -10.17 -3.13
N GLY A 123 19.98 -10.78 -3.80
CA GLY A 123 19.17 -11.89 -3.33
C GLY A 123 18.03 -11.49 -2.38
N HIS A 124 17.86 -10.20 -2.06
CA HIS A 124 16.62 -9.71 -1.44
C HIS A 124 15.55 -9.53 -2.51
N ARG A 125 14.30 -9.31 -2.07
CA ARG A 125 13.18 -9.02 -2.97
C ARG A 125 12.58 -7.68 -2.60
N LEU A 126 12.11 -6.95 -3.61
CA LEU A 126 11.25 -5.81 -3.39
C LEU A 126 9.81 -6.31 -3.25
N ARG A 127 9.10 -5.83 -2.23
CA ARG A 127 7.68 -6.08 -2.04
C ARG A 127 6.90 -4.78 -2.00
N LEU A 128 5.85 -4.70 -2.80
CA LEU A 128 4.80 -3.70 -2.70
C LEU A 128 3.62 -4.31 -1.94
N GLN A 129 3.13 -3.63 -0.91
CA GLN A 129 1.87 -3.89 -0.24
C GLN A 129 0.83 -2.88 -0.71
N VAL A 130 -0.42 -3.33 -0.89
CA VAL A 130 -1.58 -2.47 -1.17
C VAL A 130 -2.70 -2.88 -0.23
N SER A 131 -3.36 -1.91 0.40
CA SER A 131 -4.51 -2.12 1.30
C SER A 131 -5.41 -0.88 1.31
N GLY A 132 -6.58 -0.97 1.96
CA GLY A 132 -7.51 0.15 2.09
C GLY A 132 -7.22 1.08 3.27
N GLY A 133 -6.26 0.75 4.13
CA GLY A 133 -6.08 1.43 5.42
C GLY A 133 -4.69 1.28 6.04
N SER A 134 -4.42 2.14 7.02
CA SER A 134 -3.31 1.96 7.98
C SER A 134 -3.64 2.73 9.25
N PHE A 135 -4.42 2.09 10.12
CA PHE A 135 -4.96 2.67 11.35
C PHE A 135 -4.09 2.30 12.57
N PRO A 136 -3.80 3.21 13.52
CA PRO A 136 -4.37 4.55 13.67
C PRO A 136 -3.54 5.67 13.04
N ARG A 137 -2.51 5.39 12.24
CA ARG A 137 -1.72 6.46 11.61
C ARG A 137 -2.59 7.35 10.72
N PHE A 138 -3.50 6.74 9.98
CA PHE A 138 -4.53 7.43 9.21
C PHE A 138 -5.92 7.07 9.76
N ALA A 139 -6.82 8.05 9.79
CA ALA A 139 -8.22 7.81 10.12
C ALA A 139 -8.85 6.90 9.07
N ARG A 140 -9.44 5.79 9.51
CA ARG A 140 -10.13 4.83 8.63
C ARG A 140 -11.21 5.51 7.78
N ASN A 141 -11.30 5.14 6.52
CA ASN A 141 -12.40 5.53 5.65
C ASN A 141 -13.61 4.64 5.93
N LEU A 142 -14.77 5.24 6.20
CA LEU A 142 -15.96 4.50 6.60
C LEU A 142 -16.68 3.80 5.45
N GLY A 143 -16.30 4.05 4.18
CA GLY A 143 -17.05 3.53 3.03
C GLY A 143 -18.31 4.34 2.72
N THR A 144 -18.46 5.51 3.36
CA THR A 144 -19.63 6.40 3.26
C THR A 144 -19.18 7.86 3.23
N PRO A 145 -20.04 8.80 2.81
CA PRO A 145 -19.75 10.24 2.89
C PRO A 145 -19.51 10.78 4.32
N GLY A 146 -19.93 10.03 5.33
CA GLY A 146 -19.89 10.44 6.74
C GLY A 146 -18.47 10.68 7.28
N GLY A 147 -18.40 11.54 8.29
CA GLY A 147 -17.17 11.84 9.03
C GLY A 147 -16.97 10.90 10.22
N PRO A 148 -15.95 11.13 11.08
CA PRO A 148 -15.72 10.31 12.28
C PRO A 148 -16.93 10.21 13.23
N SER A 149 -17.83 11.19 13.22
CA SER A 149 -19.10 11.19 13.98
C SER A 149 -20.09 10.14 13.49
N ASP A 150 -19.96 9.68 12.25
CA ASP A 150 -20.88 8.75 11.59
C ASP A 150 -20.33 7.31 11.58
N ALA A 151 -19.34 7.02 12.45
CA ALA A 151 -18.67 5.73 12.55
C ALA A 151 -19.58 4.54 12.92
N HIS A 152 -20.89 4.76 13.05
CA HIS A 152 -21.89 3.70 13.20
C HIS A 152 -22.39 3.17 11.85
N ASP A 153 -22.24 3.93 10.75
CA ASP A 153 -22.57 3.51 9.38
C ASP A 153 -21.27 3.24 8.62
N MET A 154 -20.85 1.97 8.64
CA MET A 154 -19.62 1.49 8.04
C MET A 154 -19.92 0.52 6.91
N ARG A 155 -19.26 0.73 5.77
CA ARG A 155 -19.39 -0.12 4.59
C ARG A 155 -18.04 -0.69 4.20
N PRO A 156 -17.88 -2.03 4.18
CA PRO A 156 -16.71 -2.66 3.61
C PRO A 156 -16.51 -2.22 2.16
N GLN A 157 -15.25 -2.03 1.79
CA GLN A 157 -14.82 -1.57 0.48
C GLN A 157 -14.11 -2.70 -0.23
N ARG A 158 -14.53 -3.01 -1.45
CA ARG A 158 -13.79 -3.90 -2.33
C ARG A 158 -12.84 -3.07 -3.18
N HIS A 159 -11.57 -3.45 -3.20
CA HIS A 159 -10.55 -2.87 -4.07
C HIS A 159 -10.14 -3.90 -5.10
N THR A 160 -9.98 -3.49 -6.35
CA THR A 160 -9.47 -4.33 -7.44
C THR A 160 -8.33 -3.62 -8.15
N VAL A 161 -7.12 -4.16 -8.05
CA VAL A 161 -5.91 -3.64 -8.70
C VAL A 161 -5.79 -4.23 -10.10
N HIS A 162 -5.62 -3.38 -11.10
CA HIS A 162 -5.37 -3.76 -12.50
C HIS A 162 -3.86 -3.82 -12.75
N CYS A 163 -3.27 -5.01 -12.60
CA CYS A 163 -1.81 -5.18 -12.54
C CYS A 163 -1.11 -4.78 -13.84
N ALA A 164 -1.71 -5.10 -15.00
CA ALA A 164 -1.12 -4.79 -16.30
C ALA A 164 -1.13 -3.28 -16.63
N GLU A 165 -1.94 -2.49 -15.93
CA GLU A 165 -2.05 -1.03 -16.08
C GLU A 165 -1.36 -0.27 -14.94
N SER A 166 -0.68 -0.99 -14.05
CA SER A 166 -0.01 -0.41 -12.88
C SER A 166 1.50 -0.63 -12.96
N ARG A 167 2.29 0.33 -12.47
CA ARG A 167 3.75 0.21 -12.41
C ARG A 167 4.35 1.01 -11.26
N LEU A 168 5.37 0.44 -10.63
CA LEU A 168 6.19 1.11 -9.63
C LEU A 168 7.46 1.65 -10.30
N VAL A 169 7.70 2.95 -10.16
CA VAL A 169 8.90 3.63 -10.65
C VAL A 169 9.80 3.92 -9.46
N LEU A 170 11.02 3.38 -9.49
CA LEU A 170 12.02 3.59 -8.44
C LEU A 170 13.10 4.57 -8.91
N PRO A 171 13.49 5.54 -8.06
CA PRO A 171 14.65 6.38 -8.31
C PRO A 171 15.93 5.59 -8.00
N VAL A 172 16.35 4.78 -8.95
CA VAL A 172 17.55 3.95 -8.81
C VAL A 172 18.79 4.79 -9.13
N ALA A 173 19.76 4.79 -8.23
CA ALA A 173 21.05 5.42 -8.50
C ALA A 173 21.79 4.64 -9.60
N THR A 174 22.20 5.34 -10.66
CA THR A 174 23.15 4.80 -11.64
C THR A 174 24.55 4.95 -11.08
N ASN A 175 25.24 3.83 -10.87
CA ASN A 175 26.68 3.81 -10.58
C ASN A 175 27.50 4.27 -11.79
#